data_AF-A0A7X8RDN5-F1
#
_entry.id   AF-A0A7X8RDN5-F1
#
_cell.length_a   1.000
_cell.length_b   1.000
_cell.length_c   1.000
_cell.angle_alpha   90.00
_cell.angle_beta   90.00
_cell.angle_gamma   90.00
#
_symmetry.space_group_name_H-M   'P 1'
#
loop_
_entity.id
_entity.type
_entity.pdbx_description
1 polymer ?
#
loop_
_entity_poly.entity_id
_entity_poly.type
_entity_poly.pdbx_seq_one_letter_code
_entity_poly.pdbx_strand_id
1 'polypeptide(L)'
;MPYYEMSPRLISKIEEIINHDVHVMGELAEIADYIDDPTLRAIIIGIIGDENGHVRFFRSLLTQVTPSSSHHRCHRHGDHLRRLNPKRNYRA
;
A
#
# COMPACT_ATOMS: atom_id res chain seq x y z
N MET A 1 5.55 8.89 23.10
CA MET A 1 6.14 7.83 22.25
C MET A 1 6.70 8.51 21.01
N PRO A 2 8.00 8.39 20.69
CA PRO A 2 8.51 8.97 19.46
C PRO A 2 7.95 8.13 18.30
N TYR A 3 7.24 8.78 17.38
CA TYR A 3 6.90 8.18 16.10
C TYR A 3 8.23 7.92 15.38
N TYR A 4 8.62 6.66 15.27
CA TYR A 4 9.75 6.28 14.44
C TYR A 4 9.29 6.41 12.99
N GLU A 5 9.42 7.59 12.40
CA GLU A 5 9.17 7.77 10.97
C GLU A 5 10.34 7.18 10.18
N MET A 6 10.04 6.35 9.18
CA MET A 6 11.05 5.87 8.24
C MET A 6 11.52 7.05 7.40
N SER A 7 12.84 7.23 7.28
CA SER A 7 13.39 8.26 6.41
C SER A 7 12.90 8.05 4.96
N PRO A 8 12.64 9.12 4.18
CA PRO A 8 12.23 9.00 2.78
C PRO A 8 13.19 8.15 1.94
N ARG A 9 14.49 8.21 2.25
CA ARG A 9 15.52 7.39 1.61
C ARG A 9 15.34 5.90 1.87
N LEU A 10 14.93 5.52 3.08
CA LEU A 10 14.66 4.13 3.42
C LEU A 10 13.37 3.65 2.74
N ILE A 11 12.33 4.48 2.69
CA ILE A 11 11.09 4.18 1.95
C ILE A 11 11.40 3.90 0.48
N SER A 12 12.14 4.80 -0.18
CA SER A 12 12.56 4.64 -1.58
C SER A 12 13.31 3.32 -1.82
N LYS A 13 14.22 2.95 -0.92
CA LYS A 13 14.96 1.67 -1.03
C LYS A 13 14.05 0.45 -0.88
N ILE A 14 13.06 0.51 0.01
CA ILE A 14 12.12 -0.59 0.18
C ILE A 14 11.23 -0.71 -1.07
N GLU A 15 10.78 0.40 -1.64
CA GLU A 15 10.03 0.42 -2.89
C GLU A 15 10.85 -0.14 -4.07
N GLU A 16 12.14 0.20 -4.17
CA GLU A 16 13.07 -0.37 -5.15
C GLU A 16 13.16 -1.89 -5.02
N ILE A 17 13.30 -2.42 -3.80
CA ILE A 17 13.34 -3.87 -3.55
C ILE A 17 12.03 -4.53 -3.96
N ILE A 18 10.89 -3.97 -3.57
CA ILE A 18 9.57 -4.50 -3.96
C ILE A 18 9.43 -4.57 -5.48
N ASN A 19 9.84 -3.51 -6.19
CA ASN A 19 9.76 -3.48 -7.65
C ASN A 19 10.69 -4.51 -8.30
N HIS A 20 11.88 -4.70 -7.73
CA HIS A 20 12.83 -5.72 -8.19
C HIS A 20 12.24 -7.13 -8.03
N ASP A 21 11.74 -7.48 -6.84
CA ASP A 21 11.22 -8.81 -6.56
C ASP A 21 9.97 -9.12 -7.41
N VAL A 22 9.12 -8.10 -7.65
CA VAL A 22 7.98 -8.22 -8.58
C VAL A 22 8.42 -8.49 -10.01
N HIS A 23 9.48 -7.82 -10.46
CA HIS A 23 10.03 -8.03 -11.80
C HIS A 23 10.63 -9.44 -11.94
N VAL A 24 11.44 -9.87 -10.96
CA VAL A 24 12.06 -11.20 -10.92
C VAL A 24 11.02 -12.31 -10.94
N MET A 25 9.90 -12.17 -10.19
CA MET A 25 8.80 -13.13 -10.25
C MET A 25 8.24 -13.28 -11.68
N GLY A 26 8.13 -12.18 -12.43
CA GLY A 26 7.69 -12.19 -13.82
C GLY A 26 8.67 -12.93 -14.73
N GLU A 27 9.96 -12.60 -14.65
CA GLU A 27 11.00 -13.28 -15.44
C GLU A 27 11.07 -14.78 -15.13
N LEU A 28 11.00 -15.16 -13.85
CA LEU A 28 10.99 -16.57 -13.43
C LEU A 28 9.75 -17.32 -13.92
N ALA A 29 8.58 -16.67 -13.94
CA ALA A 29 7.37 -17.27 -14.49
C ALA A 29 7.52 -17.55 -16.00
N GLU A 30 8.08 -16.60 -16.75
CA GLU A 30 8.37 -16.81 -18.18
C GLU A 30 9.38 -17.95 -18.39
N ILE A 31 10.46 -17.99 -17.59
CA ILE A 31 11.45 -19.08 -17.65
C ILE A 31 10.80 -20.44 -17.36
N ALA A 32 9.88 -20.50 -16.39
CA ALA A 32 9.19 -21.74 -16.02
C ALA A 32 8.34 -22.32 -17.18
N ASP A 33 7.81 -21.47 -18.06
CA ASP A 33 7.03 -21.89 -19.23
C ASP A 33 7.89 -22.59 -20.30
N TYR A 34 9.21 -22.35 -20.30
CA TYR A 34 10.16 -22.98 -21.22
C TYR A 34 10.82 -24.25 -20.66
N ILE A 35 10.44 -24.69 -19.45
CA ILE A 35 11.09 -25.80 -18.76
C ILE A 35 10.17 -27.04 -18.71
N ASP A 36 10.58 -28.05 -19.48
CA ASP A 36 9.89 -29.34 -19.55
C ASP A 36 10.13 -30.20 -18.29
N ASP A 37 11.30 -30.07 -17.66
CA ASP A 37 11.64 -30.83 -16.46
C ASP A 37 10.76 -30.40 -15.26
N PRO A 38 9.92 -31.29 -14.73
CA PRO A 38 8.98 -30.94 -13.67
C PRO A 38 9.67 -30.61 -12.34
N THR A 39 10.87 -31.14 -12.09
CA THR A 39 11.66 -30.85 -10.88
C THR A 39 12.23 -29.44 -10.95
N LEU A 40 12.82 -29.07 -12.08
CA LEU A 40 13.34 -27.71 -12.30
C LEU A 40 12.21 -26.69 -12.27
N ARG A 41 11.06 -27.00 -12.87
CA ARG A 41 9.87 -26.13 -12.80
C ARG A 41 9.39 -25.95 -11.36
N ALA A 42 9.37 -27.02 -10.56
CA ALA A 42 9.01 -26.94 -9.14
C ALA A 42 9.99 -26.07 -8.34
N ILE A 43 11.29 -26.14 -8.63
CA ILE A 43 12.31 -25.29 -8.00
C ILE A 43 12.04 -23.81 -8.32
N ILE A 44 11.79 -23.48 -9.59
CA ILE A 44 11.52 -22.09 -10.00
C ILE A 44 10.24 -21.56 -9.36
N ILE A 45 9.18 -22.36 -9.31
CA ILE A 45 7.95 -21.99 -8.60
C ILE A 45 8.22 -21.73 -7.11
N GLY A 46 9.11 -22.51 -6.49
CA GLY A 46 9.58 -22.26 -5.13
C GLY A 46 10.24 -20.89 -4.97
N ILE A 47 11.17 -20.54 -5.87
CA ILE A 47 11.84 -19.24 -5.86
C ILE A 47 10.84 -18.09 -6.06
N ILE A 48 9.88 -18.22 -6.97
CA ILE A 48 8.78 -17.23 -7.12
C ILE A 48 8.02 -17.05 -5.80
N GLY A 49 7.79 -18.14 -5.07
CA GLY A 49 7.19 -18.12 -3.74
C GLY A 49 8.00 -17.32 -2.73
N ASP A 50 9.32 -17.47 -2.74
CA ASP A 50 10.25 -16.74 -1.86
C ASP A 50 10.25 -15.24 -2.18
N GLU A 51 10.31 -14.86 -3.46
CA GLU A 51 10.25 -13.45 -3.87
C GLU A 51 8.90 -12.79 -3.52
N ASN A 52 7.79 -13.52 -3.66
CA ASN A 52 6.50 -13.05 -3.16
C ASN A 52 6.51 -12.88 -1.62
N GLY A 53 7.24 -13.74 -0.91
CA GLY A 53 7.52 -13.62 0.52
C GLY A 53 8.20 -12.31 0.86
N HIS A 54 9.26 -11.94 0.12
CA HIS A 54 9.96 -10.67 0.26
C HIS A 54 9.04 -9.48 0.04
N VAL A 55 8.27 -9.46 -1.06
CA VAL A 55 7.30 -8.39 -1.37
C VAL A 55 6.31 -8.20 -0.21
N ARG A 56 5.76 -9.28 0.33
CA ARG A 56 4.82 -9.23 1.46
C ARG A 56 5.48 -8.66 2.72
N PHE A 57 6.71 -9.08 3.02
CA PHE A 57 7.47 -8.58 4.16
C PHE A 57 7.73 -7.08 4.05
N PHE A 58 8.26 -6.61 2.91
CA PHE A 58 8.60 -5.21 2.70
C PHE A 58 7.37 -4.30 2.64
N ARG A 59 6.26 -4.75 2.07
CA ARG A 59 4.98 -4.01 2.12
C ARG A 59 4.47 -3.89 3.56
N SER A 60 4.56 -4.95 4.35
CA SER A 60 4.21 -4.89 5.78
C SER A 60 5.06 -3.85 6.51
N LEU A 61 6.37 -3.80 6.24
CA LEU A 61 7.27 -2.81 6.83
C LEU A 61 6.84 -1.36 6.48
N LEU A 62 6.51 -1.08 5.22
CA LEU A 62 5.99 0.24 4.81
C LEU A 62 4.68 0.61 5.52
N THR A 63 3.76 -0.35 5.72
CA THR A 63 2.47 -0.08 6.36
C THR A 63 2.56 0.14 7.87
N GLN A 64 3.56 -0.43 8.55
CA GLN A 64 3.73 -0.26 9.99
C GLN A 64 4.36 1.08 10.35
N VAL A 65 5.08 1.71 9.41
CA VAL A 65 5.87 2.91 9.69
C VAL A 65 5.37 4.17 8.99
N THR A 66 4.47 4.04 8.01
CA THR A 66 3.62 5.18 7.65
C THR A 66 2.62 5.34 8.80
N PRO A 67 2.67 6.45 9.59
CA PRO A 67 1.62 6.69 10.55
C PRO A 67 0.35 6.69 9.73
N SER A 68 -0.61 5.82 10.07
CA SER A 68 -1.96 5.95 9.55
C SER A 68 -2.34 7.41 9.78
N SER A 69 -2.36 8.20 8.71
CA SER A 69 -2.89 9.55 8.72
C SER A 69 -4.26 9.39 9.34
N SER A 70 -4.32 9.76 10.62
CA SER A 70 -5.49 9.51 11.41
C SER A 70 -6.57 10.27 10.67
N HIS A 71 -7.57 9.52 10.20
CA HIS A 71 -8.86 10.08 9.87
C HIS A 71 -9.36 10.77 11.15
N HIS A 72 -8.90 11.99 11.41
CA HIS A 72 -9.62 12.93 12.23
C HIS A 72 -10.87 13.26 11.44
N ARG A 73 -11.86 12.38 11.60
CA ARG A 73 -13.27 12.68 11.43
C ARG A 73 -13.52 13.93 12.25
N CYS A 74 -13.56 15.07 11.58
CA CYS A 74 -13.91 16.35 12.19
C CYS A 74 -15.40 16.27 12.54
N HIS A 75 -15.73 15.66 13.68
CA HIS A 75 -17.01 15.86 14.34
C HIS A 75 -16.99 17.27 14.94
N ARG A 76 -17.35 18.27 14.13
CA ARG A 76 -17.80 19.55 14.67
C ARG A 76 -19.18 19.33 15.29
N HIS A 77 -19.20 19.09 16.60
CA HIS A 77 -20.34 19.46 17.42
C HIS A 77 -20.41 20.99 17.45
N GLY A 78 -21.50 21.51 16.90
CA GLY A 78 -21.81 22.93 16.84
C GLY A 78 -23.32 23.11 16.89
N ASP A 79 -23.93 22.69 18.00
CA ASP A 79 -25.26 23.12 18.41
C ASP A 79 -25.23 24.62 18.76
N HIS A 80 -25.24 25.49 17.75
CA HIS A 80 -25.75 26.85 17.92
C HIS A 80 -26.01 27.50 16.56
N LEU A 81 -27.27 27.48 16.14
CA LEU A 81 -28.01 28.63 15.58
C LEU A 81 -29.32 28.13 14.97
N ARG A 82 -30.24 27.78 15.86
CA ARG A 82 -31.67 27.82 15.56
C ARG A 82 -32.06 29.30 15.57
N ARG A 83 -31.96 30.02 14.44
CA ARG A 83 -32.60 31.35 14.24
C ARG A 83 -32.47 31.84 12.79
N LEU A 84 -33.64 32.06 12.18
CA LEU A 84 -33.95 33.02 11.11
C LEU A 84 -33.72 32.61 9.64
N ASN A 85 -34.71 31.90 9.10
CA ASN A 85 -35.17 32.12 7.72
C ASN A 85 -36.13 33.34 7.75
N PRO A 86 -35.89 34.39 6.96
CA PRO A 86 -36.90 34.71 5.95
C PRO A 86 -36.31 35.45 4.74
N LYS A 87 -36.30 34.85 3.54
CA LYS A 87 -36.56 35.60 2.28
C LYS A 87 -37.24 34.68 1.26
N ARG A 88 -38.58 34.62 1.35
CA ARG A 88 -39.43 34.30 0.20
C ARG A 88 -39.39 35.51 -0.75
N ASN A 89 -38.97 35.24 -1.98
CA ASN A 89 -39.08 36.14 -3.13
C ASN A 89 -40.56 36.53 -3.35
N TYR A 90 -40.84 37.82 -3.43
CA TYR A 90 -41.98 38.34 -4.18
C TYR A 90 -41.49 38.69 -5.59
N ARG A 91 -42.14 38.12 -6.61
CA ARG A 91 -42.26 38.74 -7.93
C ARG A 91 -43.74 38.75 -8.29
N ALA A 92 -44.14 39.92 -8.76
CA ALA A 92 -45.48 40.31 -9.19
C ALA A 92 -46.01 39.49 -10.37
#